data_AF-A0A9D4YM24-F1
#
_entry.id   AF-A0A9D4YM24-F1
#
_cell.length_a   1.000
_cell.length_b   1.000
_cell.length_c   1.000
_cell.angle_alpha   90.00
_cell.angle_beta   90.00
_cell.angle_gamma   90.00
#
_symmetry.space_group_name_H-M   'P 1'
#
loop_
_entity.id
_entity.type
_entity.pdbx_description
1 polymer ?
#
loop_
_entity_poly.entity_id
_entity_poly.type
_entity_poly.pdbx_seq_one_letter_code
_entity_poly.pdbx_strand_id
1 'polypeptide(L)'
;QKLGFYFVNNSVVTGITSKDSKNFHFMIYGCENITLDAVKISAPADSTNTDGVHLGKSTDVKILNIDIATGDDCVSLGDGSRKVLVQNVKCGPGHGISVRNLGRFTKEDNVEGLIVKNCTISDTENGLRIKTWPAGPGTITITDMNFEDVTMVSVRNPIIIDQEYCPWNTCNKKVIITINFEDG
;
A
#
# COMPACT_ATOMS: atom_id res chain seq x y z
N GLN A 1 1.24 -0.91 -19.61
CA GLN A 1 1.00 -2.34 -19.32
C GLN A 1 1.26 -2.58 -17.83
N LYS A 2 0.53 -3.50 -17.19
CA LYS A 2 0.79 -3.92 -15.81
C LYS A 2 1.98 -4.89 -15.78
N LEU A 3 2.95 -4.66 -14.89
CA LEU A 3 4.04 -5.59 -14.60
C LEU A 3 3.68 -6.40 -13.35
N GLY A 4 3.72 -7.72 -13.46
CA GLY A 4 3.38 -8.61 -12.36
C GLY A 4 4.50 -9.59 -12.04
N PHE A 5 4.90 -9.60 -10.79
CA PHE A 5 5.85 -10.54 -10.21
C PHE A 5 5.08 -11.46 -9.28
N TYR A 6 5.00 -12.73 -9.65
CA TYR A 6 4.24 -13.75 -8.94
C TYR A 6 5.19 -14.86 -8.51
N PHE A 7 5.30 -15.10 -7.21
CA PHE A 7 6.14 -16.16 -6.65
C PHE A 7 7.63 -16.04 -7.05
N VAL A 8 8.09 -14.79 -7.14
CA VAL A 8 9.47 -14.44 -7.47
C VAL A 8 10.20 -14.13 -6.17
N ASN A 9 11.34 -14.79 -5.95
CA ASN A 9 12.12 -14.63 -4.73
C ASN A 9 13.56 -14.16 -5.01
N ASN A 10 14.19 -13.53 -4.02
CA ASN A 10 15.61 -13.12 -4.06
C ASN A 10 15.96 -12.31 -5.32
N SER A 11 15.20 -11.25 -5.57
CA SER A 11 15.23 -10.54 -6.85
C SER A 11 15.27 -9.03 -6.69
N VAL A 12 15.83 -8.35 -7.69
CA VAL A 12 15.88 -6.89 -7.78
C VAL A 12 15.29 -6.45 -9.12
N VAL A 13 14.37 -5.50 -9.07
CA VAL A 13 13.78 -4.83 -10.23
C VAL A 13 14.25 -3.38 -10.19
N THR A 14 15.02 -2.96 -11.19
CA THR A 14 15.61 -1.62 -11.21
C THR A 14 15.69 -1.00 -12.59
N GLY A 15 15.68 0.34 -12.65
CA GLY A 15 15.92 1.12 -13.87
C GLY A 15 14.78 1.09 -14.90
N ILE A 16 13.59 0.60 -14.51
CA ILE A 16 12.43 0.49 -15.41
C ILE A 16 11.49 1.67 -15.20
N THR A 17 10.89 2.16 -16.31
CA THR A 17 9.78 3.11 -16.28
C THR A 17 8.48 2.41 -16.63
N SER A 18 7.46 2.54 -15.77
CA SER A 18 6.09 2.11 -16.02
C SER A 18 5.20 3.33 -16.19
N LYS A 19 4.61 3.48 -17.38
CA LYS A 19 3.79 4.63 -17.75
C LYS A 19 2.41 4.20 -18.23
N ASP A 20 1.40 4.95 -17.80
CA ASP A 20 -0.01 4.84 -18.22
C ASP A 20 -0.53 3.40 -18.17
N SER A 21 -0.38 2.73 -17.01
CA SER A 21 -0.95 1.41 -16.82
C SER A 21 -2.48 1.49 -16.83
N LYS A 22 -3.15 0.50 -17.41
CA LYS A 22 -4.63 0.41 -17.43
C LYS A 22 -5.21 -0.04 -16.07
N ASN A 23 -4.34 -0.37 -15.13
CA ASN A 23 -4.63 -0.84 -13.78
C ASN A 23 -3.36 -0.62 -12.94
N PHE A 24 -3.08 -1.43 -11.92
CA PHE A 24 -1.84 -1.35 -11.14
C PHE A 24 -0.60 -1.34 -12.06
N HIS A 25 0.42 -0.55 -11.72
CA HIS A 25 1.68 -0.52 -12.45
C HIS A 25 2.53 -1.74 -12.12
N PHE A 26 2.70 -2.02 -10.83
CA PHE A 26 3.42 -3.18 -10.32
C PHE A 26 2.51 -4.01 -9.42
N MET A 27 2.48 -5.32 -9.65
CA MET A 27 1.93 -6.31 -8.73
C MET A 27 3.06 -7.16 -8.19
N ILE A 28 3.18 -7.24 -6.87
CA ILE A 28 4.09 -8.12 -6.14
C ILE A 28 3.22 -9.09 -5.36
N TYR A 29 3.22 -10.36 -5.74
CA TYR A 29 2.32 -11.33 -5.14
C TYR A 29 3.02 -12.67 -4.86
N GLY A 30 2.94 -13.15 -3.63
CA GLY A 30 3.60 -14.41 -3.26
C GLY A 30 5.13 -14.35 -3.28
N CYS A 31 5.72 -13.15 -3.24
CA CYS A 31 7.16 -12.94 -3.36
C CYS A 31 7.86 -12.93 -2.00
N GLU A 32 9.14 -13.30 -1.99
CA GLU A 32 10.01 -13.25 -0.81
C GLU A 32 11.37 -12.61 -1.13
N ASN A 33 11.80 -11.62 -0.36
CA ASN A 33 13.07 -10.90 -0.58
C ASN A 33 13.15 -10.31 -2.00
N ILE A 34 12.24 -9.38 -2.30
CA ILE A 34 12.21 -8.66 -3.59
C ILE A 34 12.37 -7.16 -3.36
N THR A 35 13.25 -6.54 -4.16
CA THR A 35 13.51 -5.11 -4.12
C THR A 35 13.08 -4.45 -5.42
N LEU A 36 12.22 -3.44 -5.34
CA LEU A 36 11.99 -2.45 -6.40
C LEU A 36 12.82 -1.22 -6.05
N ASP A 37 13.80 -0.88 -6.89
CA ASP A 37 14.71 0.24 -6.66
C ASP A 37 14.89 1.09 -7.92
N ALA A 38 14.85 2.41 -7.79
CA ALA A 38 15.08 3.36 -8.88
C ALA A 38 14.19 3.10 -10.13
N VAL A 39 12.94 2.68 -9.90
CA VAL A 39 11.91 2.63 -10.95
C VAL A 39 11.15 3.96 -11.03
N LYS A 40 10.50 4.23 -12.16
CA LYS A 40 9.64 5.41 -12.33
C LYS A 40 8.21 4.98 -12.65
N ILE A 41 7.23 5.56 -11.96
CA ILE A 41 5.81 5.22 -12.13
C ILE A 41 5.02 6.49 -12.41
N SER A 42 4.26 6.49 -13.51
CA SER A 42 3.42 7.64 -13.88
C SER A 42 2.11 7.24 -14.56
N ALA A 43 1.00 7.83 -14.14
CA ALA A 43 -0.30 7.83 -14.79
C ALA A 43 -1.01 9.17 -14.53
N PRO A 44 -2.02 9.55 -15.34
CA PRO A 44 -2.85 10.73 -15.06
C PRO A 44 -3.51 10.66 -13.68
N ALA A 45 -3.66 11.81 -13.02
CA ALA A 45 -4.21 11.91 -11.67
C ALA A 45 -5.69 11.48 -11.56
N ASP A 46 -6.43 11.53 -12.67
CA ASP A 46 -7.82 11.09 -12.80
C ASP A 46 -7.94 9.62 -13.26
N SER A 47 -6.82 8.91 -13.43
CA SER A 47 -6.80 7.53 -13.88
C SER A 47 -7.08 6.56 -12.73
N THR A 48 -8.34 6.13 -12.63
CA THR A 48 -8.82 5.22 -11.58
C THR A 48 -8.07 3.88 -11.55
N ASN A 49 -7.79 3.35 -10.36
CA ASN A 49 -7.18 2.03 -10.13
C ASN A 49 -5.79 1.86 -10.74
N THR A 50 -5.03 2.95 -10.86
CA THR A 50 -3.64 2.95 -11.31
C THR A 50 -2.66 2.87 -10.15
N ASP A 51 -2.91 2.01 -9.15
CA ASP A 51 -2.00 1.86 -8.01
C ASP A 51 -0.55 1.70 -8.49
N GLY A 52 0.38 2.38 -7.84
CA GLY A 52 1.79 2.33 -8.23
C GLY A 52 2.38 0.94 -7.98
N VAL A 53 2.50 0.57 -6.70
CA VAL A 53 2.94 -0.76 -6.29
C VAL A 53 1.86 -1.41 -5.43
N HIS A 54 1.30 -2.51 -5.91
CA HIS A 54 0.36 -3.32 -5.15
C HIS A 54 1.03 -4.61 -4.66
N LEU A 55 0.92 -4.89 -3.36
CA LEU A 55 1.48 -6.05 -2.70
C LEU A 55 0.38 -6.99 -2.19
N GLY A 56 0.65 -8.29 -2.17
CA GLY A 56 -0.16 -9.26 -1.44
C GLY A 56 0.63 -10.53 -1.17
N LYS A 57 0.38 -11.21 -0.05
CA LYS A 57 1.01 -12.49 0.32
C LYS A 57 2.54 -12.51 0.14
N SER A 58 3.22 -11.40 0.43
CA SER A 58 4.65 -11.23 0.13
C SER A 58 5.41 -10.81 1.38
N THR A 59 6.64 -11.29 1.54
CA THR A 59 7.48 -11.03 2.72
C THR A 59 8.82 -10.44 2.32
N ASP A 60 9.36 -9.51 3.12
CA ASP A 60 10.65 -8.85 2.86
C ASP A 60 10.65 -8.16 1.49
N VAL A 61 9.78 -7.15 1.36
CA VAL A 61 9.64 -6.35 0.14
C VAL A 61 10.20 -4.96 0.38
N LYS A 62 11.11 -4.52 -0.48
CA LYS A 62 11.73 -3.19 -0.40
C LYS A 62 11.33 -2.35 -1.60
N ILE A 63 10.82 -1.15 -1.35
CA ILE A 63 10.38 -0.17 -2.34
C ILE A 63 11.20 1.09 -2.09
N LEU A 64 12.23 1.30 -2.91
CA LEU A 64 13.34 2.21 -2.61
C LEU A 64 13.58 3.23 -3.73
N ASN A 65 13.72 4.51 -3.38
CA ASN A 65 14.20 5.55 -4.30
C ASN A 65 13.31 5.71 -5.56
N ILE A 66 11.98 5.77 -5.38
CA ILE A 66 11.00 5.79 -6.48
C ILE A 66 10.17 7.07 -6.42
N ASP A 67 9.92 7.63 -7.60
CA ASP A 67 8.88 8.65 -7.81
C ASP A 67 7.61 7.97 -8.37
N ILE A 68 6.49 8.15 -7.67
CA ILE A 68 5.18 7.57 -8.00
C ILE A 68 4.16 8.69 -8.15
N ALA A 69 3.63 8.84 -9.37
CA ALA A 69 2.54 9.76 -9.68
C ALA A 69 1.41 8.98 -10.34
N THR A 70 0.26 8.80 -9.69
CA THR A 70 -0.84 8.01 -10.22
C THR A 70 -2.21 8.61 -9.86
N GLY A 71 -3.29 7.97 -10.29
CA GLY A 71 -4.66 8.35 -9.88
C GLY A 71 -5.20 7.52 -8.71
N ASP A 72 -4.38 6.70 -8.05
CA ASP A 72 -4.80 5.85 -6.92
C ASP A 72 -3.67 5.73 -5.87
N ASP A 73 -3.67 4.68 -5.04
CA ASP A 73 -2.64 4.44 -4.03
C ASP A 73 -1.22 4.38 -4.67
N CYS A 74 -0.25 5.12 -4.15
CA CYS A 74 1.15 5.00 -4.58
C CYS A 74 1.70 3.62 -4.24
N VAL A 75 1.42 3.16 -3.02
CA VAL A 75 1.74 1.83 -2.52
C VAL A 75 0.51 1.29 -1.80
N SER A 76 0.04 0.10 -2.16
CA SER A 76 -1.09 -0.55 -1.51
C SER A 76 -0.78 -1.97 -1.05
N LEU A 77 -0.88 -2.22 0.25
CA LEU A 77 -0.63 -3.52 0.86
C LEU A 77 -1.93 -4.31 0.99
N GLY A 78 -1.97 -5.49 0.40
CA GLY A 78 -2.99 -6.51 0.60
C GLY A 78 -2.63 -7.48 1.73
N ASP A 79 -3.50 -8.45 1.97
CA ASP A 79 -3.38 -9.42 3.05
C ASP A 79 -2.11 -10.27 2.93
N GLY A 80 -1.56 -10.72 4.07
CA GLY A 80 -0.33 -11.51 4.13
C GLY A 80 0.95 -10.78 3.71
N SER A 81 0.91 -9.45 3.57
CA SER A 81 2.10 -8.64 3.36
C SER A 81 2.88 -8.48 4.67
N ARG A 82 4.17 -8.85 4.69
CA ARG A 82 5.01 -8.81 5.90
C ARG A 82 6.38 -8.18 5.64
N LYS A 83 6.94 -7.47 6.61
CA LYS A 83 8.30 -6.87 6.51
C LYS A 83 8.45 -6.06 5.23
N VAL A 84 7.61 -5.05 5.06
CA VAL A 84 7.60 -4.16 3.90
C VAL A 84 8.30 -2.87 4.28
N LEU A 85 9.33 -2.50 3.51
CA LEU A 85 10.03 -1.22 3.64
C LEU A 85 9.71 -0.33 2.44
N VAL A 86 9.13 0.84 2.71
CA VAL A 86 8.94 1.92 1.75
C VAL A 86 9.86 3.07 2.15
N GLN A 87 10.91 3.32 1.38
CA GLN A 87 11.94 4.29 1.77
C GLN A 87 12.37 5.18 0.62
N ASN A 88 12.57 6.47 0.90
CA ASN A 88 12.98 7.48 -0.09
C ASN A 88 12.01 7.56 -1.28
N VAL A 89 10.70 7.48 -1.00
CA VAL A 89 9.65 7.52 -2.03
C VAL A 89 9.00 8.89 -2.08
N LYS A 90 8.82 9.42 -3.30
CA LYS A 90 7.92 10.56 -3.55
C LYS A 90 6.61 10.02 -4.10
N CYS A 91 5.54 10.25 -3.36
CA CYS A 91 4.20 9.78 -3.67
C CYS A 91 3.29 10.97 -3.93
N GLY A 92 2.79 11.11 -5.15
CA GLY A 92 1.91 12.22 -5.48
C GLY A 92 1.87 12.56 -6.96
N PRO A 93 0.69 12.85 -7.53
CA PRO A 93 -0.65 12.83 -6.91
C PRO A 93 -1.17 11.39 -6.68
N GLY A 94 -2.37 11.24 -6.10
CA GLY A 94 -3.03 9.94 -5.88
C GLY A 94 -3.72 9.81 -4.51
N HIS A 95 -3.77 8.59 -3.97
CA HIS A 95 -4.44 8.26 -2.70
C HIS A 95 -3.50 7.96 -1.52
N GLY A 96 -2.19 8.15 -1.69
CA GLY A 96 -1.20 7.96 -0.62
C GLY A 96 -0.65 6.54 -0.50
N ILE A 97 -0.21 6.18 0.69
CA ILE A 97 0.25 4.83 1.04
C ILE A 97 -0.81 4.17 1.90
N SER A 98 -1.35 3.04 1.42
CA SER A 98 -2.51 2.40 2.01
C SER A 98 -2.26 0.95 2.41
N VAL A 99 -2.71 0.56 3.60
CA VAL A 99 -3.08 -0.84 3.88
C VAL A 99 -4.52 -1.02 3.39
N ARG A 100 -4.69 -1.82 2.34
CA ARG A 100 -5.97 -2.01 1.63
C ARG A 100 -6.93 -2.89 2.43
N ASN A 101 -8.18 -2.92 2.00
CA ASN A 101 -9.32 -3.43 2.77
C ASN A 101 -9.10 -4.87 3.21
N LEU A 102 -8.73 -5.03 4.47
CA LEU A 102 -8.66 -6.33 5.12
C LEU A 102 -9.91 -6.54 5.99
N GLY A 103 -10.21 -7.78 6.32
CA GLY A 103 -11.38 -8.22 7.08
C GLY A 103 -12.56 -8.61 6.20
N ARG A 104 -12.48 -8.63 4.87
CA ARG A 104 -13.66 -8.94 4.04
C ARG A 104 -13.89 -10.44 3.95
N PHE A 105 -12.82 -11.23 3.84
CA PHE A 105 -12.90 -12.67 3.61
C PHE A 105 -12.46 -13.48 4.84
N THR A 106 -12.91 -14.72 4.93
CA THR A 106 -12.54 -15.65 6.03
C THR A 106 -11.11 -16.16 5.94
N LYS A 107 -10.47 -16.04 4.78
CA LYS A 107 -9.13 -16.56 4.48
C LYS A 107 -8.21 -15.42 4.09
N GLU A 108 -7.96 -14.53 5.03
CA GLU A 108 -6.98 -13.45 4.90
C GLU A 108 -5.89 -13.64 5.93
N ASP A 109 -4.67 -13.25 5.57
CA ASP A 109 -3.52 -13.31 6.47
C ASP A 109 -3.20 -11.94 7.05
N ASN A 110 -2.61 -11.93 8.24
CA ASN A 110 -2.16 -10.71 8.91
C ASN A 110 -1.20 -9.88 8.05
N VAL A 111 -1.25 -8.57 8.27
CA VAL A 111 -0.28 -7.61 7.73
C VAL A 111 0.59 -7.12 8.88
N GLU A 112 1.91 -7.23 8.73
CA GLU A 112 2.85 -7.03 9.84
C GLU A 112 4.16 -6.38 9.36
N GLY A 113 4.66 -5.40 10.08
CA GLY A 113 5.99 -4.83 9.82
C GLY A 113 6.02 -3.99 8.56
N LEU A 114 5.21 -2.93 8.49
CA LEU A 114 5.33 -1.89 7.48
C LEU A 114 6.16 -0.75 8.05
N ILE A 115 7.25 -0.41 7.36
CA ILE A 115 8.07 0.76 7.66
C ILE A 115 7.96 1.72 6.47
N VAL A 116 7.50 2.94 6.71
CA VAL A 116 7.57 4.03 5.73
C VAL A 116 8.55 5.06 6.26
N LYS A 117 9.67 5.25 5.55
CA LYS A 117 10.78 6.08 6.03
C LYS A 117 11.23 7.11 4.99
N ASN A 118 11.49 8.34 5.42
CA ASN A 118 12.06 9.39 4.58
C ASN A 118 11.29 9.56 3.26
N CYS A 119 9.97 9.68 3.35
CA CYS A 119 9.07 9.77 2.20
C CYS A 119 8.45 11.16 2.10
N THR A 120 8.15 11.61 0.89
CA THR A 120 7.34 12.82 0.67
C THR A 120 6.04 12.41 0.00
N ILE A 121 4.92 12.77 0.62
CA ILE A 121 3.58 12.55 0.08
C ILE A 121 3.00 13.91 -0.27
N SER A 122 2.67 14.13 -1.54
CA SER A 122 2.24 15.45 -2.03
C SER A 122 1.01 15.40 -2.92
N ASP A 123 0.11 16.36 -2.77
CA ASP A 123 -1.07 16.53 -3.64
C ASP A 123 -1.94 15.26 -3.73
N THR A 124 -2.03 14.52 -2.62
CA THR A 124 -2.84 13.31 -2.50
C THR A 124 -4.11 13.54 -1.69
N GLU A 125 -5.10 12.67 -1.91
CA GLU A 125 -6.28 12.63 -1.06
C GLU A 125 -5.92 12.19 0.37
N ASN A 126 -5.05 11.20 0.52
CA ASN A 126 -4.65 10.69 1.83
C ASN A 126 -3.12 10.58 1.91
N GLY A 127 -2.57 10.71 3.11
CA GLY A 127 -1.15 10.45 3.37
C GLY A 127 -0.95 8.97 3.65
N LEU A 128 -1.09 8.61 4.93
CA LEU A 128 -1.05 7.23 5.41
C LEU A 128 -2.47 6.76 5.71
N ARG A 129 -2.85 5.61 5.15
CA ARG A 129 -4.22 5.12 5.24
C ARG A 129 -4.29 3.65 5.62
N ILE A 130 -5.14 3.31 6.57
CA ILE A 130 -5.51 1.92 6.87
C ILE A 130 -7.02 1.76 6.66
N LYS A 131 -7.42 0.76 5.88
CA LYS A 131 -8.83 0.44 5.59
C LYS A 131 -9.13 -0.98 6.06
N THR A 132 -10.14 -1.16 6.90
CA THR A 132 -10.65 -2.49 7.24
C THR A 132 -12.15 -2.59 7.02
N TRP A 133 -12.61 -3.76 6.60
CA TRP A 133 -14.02 -4.08 6.43
C TRP A 133 -14.68 -4.25 7.80
N PRO A 134 -15.85 -3.64 8.04
CA PRO A 134 -16.50 -3.78 9.33
C PRO A 134 -17.10 -5.18 9.51
N ALA A 135 -17.03 -5.70 10.74
CA ALA A 135 -17.49 -7.04 11.11
C ALA A 135 -17.04 -8.16 10.18
N GLY A 136 -15.75 -8.14 9.83
CA GLY A 136 -15.13 -9.20 9.06
C GLY A 136 -15.28 -10.58 9.68
N PRO A 137 -15.42 -11.65 8.89
CA PRO A 137 -15.59 -13.00 9.42
C PRO A 137 -14.28 -13.62 9.94
N GLY A 138 -13.14 -12.94 9.79
CA GLY A 138 -11.82 -13.38 10.23
C GLY A 138 -11.20 -12.45 11.29
N THR A 139 -10.39 -13.04 12.18
CA THR A 139 -9.56 -12.32 13.17
C THR A 139 -8.19 -12.03 12.58
N ILE A 140 -8.11 -11.05 11.69
CA ILE A 140 -6.83 -10.57 11.18
C ILE A 140 -6.25 -9.48 12.09
N THR A 141 -4.94 -9.29 12.03
CA THR A 141 -4.27 -8.19 12.70
C THR A 141 -3.47 -7.34 11.72
N ILE A 142 -3.42 -6.03 11.99
CA ILE A 142 -2.50 -5.08 11.38
C ILE A 142 -1.62 -4.56 12.52
N THR A 143 -0.35 -4.95 12.51
CA THR A 143 0.58 -4.73 13.63
C THR A 143 1.95 -4.29 13.13
N ASP A 144 2.73 -3.62 13.99
CA ASP A 144 4.09 -3.18 13.66
C ASP A 144 4.10 -2.26 12.42
N MET A 145 3.38 -1.13 12.53
CA MET A 145 3.29 -0.08 11.52
C MET A 145 4.12 1.11 11.99
N ASN A 146 5.25 1.38 11.33
CA ASN A 146 6.19 2.45 11.68
C ASN A 146 6.26 3.48 10.55
N PHE A 147 6.17 4.76 10.90
CA PHE A 147 6.24 5.89 9.98
C PHE A 147 7.25 6.92 10.50
N GLU A 148 8.36 7.10 9.79
CA GLU A 148 9.49 7.94 10.20
C GLU A 148 9.84 8.93 9.07
N ASP A 149 10.06 10.20 9.40
CA ASP A 149 10.46 11.23 8.43
C ASP A 149 9.54 11.32 7.19
N VAL A 150 8.23 11.25 7.40
CA VAL A 150 7.23 11.39 6.34
C VAL A 150 6.77 12.84 6.22
N THR A 151 7.17 13.50 5.14
CA THR A 151 6.73 14.87 4.82
C THR A 151 5.43 14.84 4.04
N MET A 152 4.41 15.57 4.47
CA MET A 152 3.12 15.67 3.78
C MET A 152 2.88 17.10 3.30
N VAL A 153 2.67 17.28 1.99
CA VAL A 153 2.46 18.59 1.35
C VAL A 153 1.13 18.59 0.61
N SER A 154 0.23 19.52 0.92
CA SER A 154 -1.09 19.57 0.26
C SER A 154 -1.90 18.26 0.32
N VAL A 155 -1.69 17.45 1.37
CA VAL A 155 -2.42 16.19 1.58
C VAL A 155 -3.74 16.47 2.29
N ARG A 156 -4.86 16.02 1.73
CA ARG A 156 -6.19 16.31 2.30
C ARG A 156 -6.41 15.61 3.64
N ASN A 157 -6.14 14.30 3.73
CA ASN A 157 -6.23 13.51 4.95
C ASN A 157 -4.86 12.95 5.32
N PRO A 158 -4.05 13.63 6.16
CA PRO A 158 -2.68 13.20 6.47
C PRO A 158 -2.58 11.75 6.96
N ILE A 159 -3.38 11.39 7.95
CA ILE A 159 -3.48 10.02 8.48
C ILE A 159 -4.95 9.68 8.62
N ILE A 160 -5.37 8.52 8.10
CA ILE A 160 -6.74 8.04 8.23
C ILE A 160 -6.77 6.53 8.50
N ILE A 161 -7.57 6.14 9.50
CA ILE A 161 -7.84 4.75 9.83
C ILE A 161 -9.35 4.59 9.73
N ASP A 162 -9.80 3.93 8.66
CA ASP A 162 -11.21 3.66 8.42
C ASP A 162 -11.51 2.19 8.65
N GLN A 163 -12.12 1.89 9.80
CA GLN A 163 -12.52 0.53 10.17
C GLN A 163 -13.94 0.18 9.73
N GLU A 164 -14.64 1.13 9.09
CA GLU A 164 -15.97 0.95 8.52
C GLU A 164 -15.94 0.95 6.99
N TYR A 165 -14.78 0.71 6.38
CA TYR A 165 -14.60 0.85 4.94
C TYR A 165 -15.52 -0.11 4.18
N CYS A 166 -16.56 0.46 3.56
CA CYS A 166 -17.68 -0.27 2.99
C CYS A 166 -18.21 0.44 1.73
N PRO A 167 -17.45 0.43 0.63
CA PRO A 167 -17.70 1.28 -0.53
C PRO A 167 -19.01 0.98 -1.26
N TRP A 168 -19.60 -0.19 -1.06
CA TRP A 168 -20.89 -0.59 -1.66
C TRP A 168 -22.03 -0.69 -0.65
N ASN A 169 -21.78 -0.31 0.61
CA ASN A 169 -22.76 -0.37 1.69
C ASN A 169 -23.38 -1.78 1.90
N THR A 170 -22.63 -2.84 1.56
CA THR A 170 -23.05 -4.26 1.67
C THR A 170 -22.44 -4.97 2.89
N CYS A 171 -22.10 -4.22 3.94
CA CYS A 171 -21.39 -4.72 5.12
C CYS A 171 -22.26 -4.70 6.38
N ASN A 172 -21.86 -5.46 7.40
CA ASN A 172 -22.46 -5.41 8.73
C ASN A 172 -21.55 -4.57 9.66
N LYS A 173 -22.09 -3.54 10.31
CA LYS A 173 -21.27 -2.55 11.04
C LYS A 173 -20.95 -2.91 12.50
N LYS A 174 -20.94 -4.20 12.87
CA LYS A 174 -21.01 -4.62 14.30
C LYS A 174 -19.74 -5.14 14.99
N VAL A 175 -18.53 -5.09 14.39
CA VAL A 175 -17.27 -5.45 15.11
C VAL A 175 -16.09 -4.65 14.56
N ILE A 176 -15.19 -4.25 15.47
CA ILE A 176 -13.95 -3.48 15.24
C ILE A 176 -12.75 -4.44 15.17
N ILE A 177 -11.84 -4.23 14.21
CA ILE A 177 -10.57 -4.97 14.10
C ILE A 177 -9.50 -4.27 14.95
N THR A 178 -8.58 -5.03 15.56
CA THR A 178 -7.49 -4.45 16.35
C THR A 178 -6.36 -3.96 15.44
N ILE A 179 -5.96 -2.69 15.61
CA ILE A 179 -4.80 -2.10 14.95
C ILE A 179 -3.86 -1.63 16.05
N ASN A 180 -2.62 -2.12 16.03
CA ASN A 180 -1.60 -1.70 17.00
C ASN A 180 -0.56 -0.83 16.29
N PHE A 181 -0.33 0.35 16.84
CA PHE A 181 0.79 1.23 16.48
C PHE A 181 1.86 1.10 17.56
N GLU A 182 3.11 1.02 17.15
CA GLU A 182 4.25 1.13 18.04
C GLU A 182 5.02 2.39 17.65
N ASP A 183 5.26 3.27 18.62
CA ASP A 183 6.16 4.40 18.45
C ASP A 183 7.61 3.89 18.58
N GLY A 184 8.43 4.16 17.56
CA GLY A 184 9.87 3.88 17.54
C GLY A 184 10.71 5.02 18.09
#